data_AF-B5B978-F1
#
_entry.id   AF-B5B978-F1
#
_cell.length_a   1.000
_cell.length_b   1.000
_cell.length_c   1.000
_cell.angle_alpha   90.00
_cell.angle_beta   90.00
_cell.angle_gamma   90.00
#
_symmetry.space_group_name_H-M   'P 1'
#
loop_
_entity.id
_entity.type
_entity.pdbx_description
1 polymer ?
#
loop_
_entity_poly.entity_id
_entity_poly.type
_entity_poly.pdbx_seq_one_letter_code
_entity_poly.pdbx_strand_id
1 'polypeptide(L)'
;EVVRLYNGKFFTYNEHIDRLYASAAKIDLVIPYSKEELRELLEKLVAENNINTGNVYLQVTRGVQNPRNHVIPDDFPLEGVLTAAAREVPRNERQFVEGGTAITEEDVRWLRCDIKSLNLLGNILAKNKAHQQNALEAILHRGEQVTECSASNVSII
;
A
#
# COMPACT_ATOMS: atom_id res chain seq x y z
N GLU A 1 -1.93 3.50 -0.15
CA GLU A 1 -2.61 2.67 -1.16
C GLU A 1 -1.81 2.62 -2.46
N VAL A 2 -2.08 1.62 -3.31
CA VAL A 2 -1.60 1.55 -4.70
C VAL A 2 -2.80 1.18 -5.56
N VAL A 3 -3.23 2.08 -6.44
CA VAL A 3 -4.38 1.86 -7.34
C VAL A 3 -3.87 1.61 -8.75
N ARG A 4 -4.34 0.54 -9.38
CA ARG A 4 -3.97 0.19 -10.75
C ARG A 4 -4.78 1.01 -11.76
N LEU A 5 -4.13 1.42 -12.85
CA LEU A 5 -4.73 2.10 -13.98
C LEU A 5 -4.54 1.25 -15.25
N TYR A 6 -5.61 1.11 -16.04
CA TYR A 6 -5.58 0.48 -17.37
C TYR A 6 -6.29 1.38 -18.37
N ASN A 7 -5.63 1.66 -19.50
CA ASN A 7 -6.20 2.50 -20.57
C ASN A 7 -6.77 3.84 -20.06
N GLY A 8 -6.05 4.49 -19.13
CA GLY A 8 -6.46 5.75 -18.50
C GLY A 8 -7.55 5.63 -17.43
N LYS A 9 -7.99 4.41 -17.07
CA LYS A 9 -9.08 4.20 -16.11
C LYS A 9 -8.61 3.48 -14.85
N PHE A 10 -9.03 3.96 -13.70
CA PHE A 10 -8.76 3.29 -12.43
C PHE A 10 -9.49 1.96 -12.35
N PHE A 11 -8.79 0.94 -11.88
CA PHE A 11 -9.34 -0.37 -11.56
C PHE A 11 -9.65 -0.44 -10.07
N THR A 12 -10.89 -0.79 -9.71
CA THR A 12 -11.38 -0.91 -8.32
C THR A 12 -11.07 0.30 -7.44
N TYR A 13 -11.24 1.51 -8.00
CA TYR A 13 -10.94 2.77 -7.31
C TYR A 13 -11.63 2.88 -5.96
N ASN A 14 -12.96 2.67 -5.94
CA ASN A 14 -13.78 2.86 -4.76
C ASN A 14 -13.31 1.95 -3.62
N GLU A 15 -13.01 0.68 -3.91
CA GLU A 15 -12.53 -0.30 -2.94
C GLU A 15 -11.18 0.09 -2.33
N HIS A 16 -10.26 0.61 -3.15
CA HIS A 16 -8.97 1.11 -2.67
C HIS A 16 -9.14 2.33 -1.77
N ILE A 17 -10.00 3.28 -2.14
CA ILE A 17 -10.24 4.48 -1.34
C ILE A 17 -10.99 4.14 -0.06
N ASP A 18 -11.98 3.25 -0.10
CA ASP A 18 -12.66 2.76 1.10
C ASP A 18 -11.66 2.16 2.09
N ARG A 19 -10.70 1.36 1.60
CA ARG A 19 -9.63 0.80 2.43
C ARG A 19 -8.65 1.85 2.97
N LEU A 20 -8.35 2.90 2.20
CA LEU A 20 -7.53 4.02 2.66
C LEU A 20 -8.18 4.70 3.87
N TYR A 21 -9.46 5.08 3.76
CA TYR A 21 -10.20 5.74 4.83
C TYR A 21 -10.40 4.80 6.02
N ALA A 22 -10.70 3.52 5.80
CA ALA A 22 -10.79 2.54 6.87
C ALA A 22 -9.45 2.35 7.61
N SER A 23 -8.32 2.34 6.90
CA SER A 23 -6.99 2.25 7.51
C SER A 23 -6.64 3.50 8.31
N ALA A 24 -7.00 4.68 7.81
CA ALA A 24 -6.83 5.95 8.51
C ALA A 24 -7.67 6.01 9.80
N ALA A 25 -8.94 5.61 9.74
CA ALA A 25 -9.83 5.57 10.90
C ALA A 25 -9.31 4.62 12.00
N LYS A 26 -8.73 3.47 11.65
CA LYS A 26 -8.15 2.50 12.62
C LYS A 26 -6.97 3.06 13.42
N ILE A 27 -6.42 4.22 13.04
CA ILE A 27 -5.33 4.90 13.73
C ILE A 27 -5.73 6.34 14.11
N ASP A 28 -7.01 6.69 14.14
CA ASP A 28 -7.47 8.05 14.48
C ASP A 28 -6.88 9.14 13.58
N LEU A 29 -6.61 8.83 12.31
CA LEU A 29 -6.14 9.79 11.31
C LEU A 29 -7.31 10.30 10.48
N VAL A 30 -7.46 11.62 10.42
CA VAL A 30 -8.44 12.29 9.55
C VAL A 30 -7.78 12.63 8.21
N ILE A 31 -8.40 12.21 7.12
CA ILE A 31 -7.99 12.59 5.76
C ILE A 31 -8.69 13.93 5.44
N PRO A 32 -7.97 14.99 5.05
CA PRO A 32 -8.53 16.34 4.88
C PRO A 32 -9.28 16.55 3.55
N TYR A 33 -9.62 15.46 2.85
CA TYR A 33 -10.33 15.48 1.58
C TYR A 33 -11.54 14.55 1.69
N SER A 34 -12.58 14.84 0.91
CA SER A 34 -13.62 13.87 0.59
C SER A 34 -13.11 12.82 -0.40
N LYS A 35 -13.86 11.74 -0.59
CA LYS A 35 -13.52 10.70 -1.58
C LYS A 35 -13.60 11.26 -2.99
N GLU A 36 -14.54 12.16 -3.22
CA GLU A 36 -14.80 12.85 -4.47
C GLU A 36 -13.64 13.81 -4.82
N GLU A 37 -13.23 14.68 -3.88
CA GLU A 37 -12.07 15.57 -4.08
C GLU A 37 -10.79 14.78 -4.33
N LEU A 38 -10.58 13.69 -3.57
CA LEU A 38 -9.42 12.83 -3.78
C LEU A 38 -9.44 12.20 -5.17
N ARG A 39 -10.61 11.85 -5.71
CA ARG A 39 -10.74 11.33 -7.06
C ARG A 39 -10.31 12.35 -8.10
N GLU A 40 -10.83 13.56 -8.01
CA GLU A 40 -10.48 14.65 -8.93
C GLU A 40 -8.97 14.95 -8.91
N LEU A 41 -8.35 14.98 -7.73
CA LEU A 41 -6.91 15.17 -7.58
C LEU A 41 -6.08 14.07 -8.26
N LEU A 42 -6.48 12.81 -8.11
CA LEU A 42 -5.76 11.69 -8.71
C LEU A 42 -6.01 11.56 -10.22
N GLU A 43 -7.22 11.88 -10.70
CA GLU A 43 -7.51 11.96 -12.14
C GLU A 43 -6.67 13.06 -12.80
N LYS A 44 -6.56 14.23 -12.17
CA LYS A 44 -5.67 15.31 -12.61
C LYS A 44 -4.20 14.87 -12.62
N LEU A 45 -3.72 14.21 -11.56
CA LEU A 45 -2.36 13.68 -11.49
C LEU A 45 -2.05 12.72 -12.64
N VAL A 46 -2.98 11.79 -12.94
CA VAL A 46 -2.85 10.83 -14.05
C VAL A 46 -2.79 11.54 -15.40
N ALA A 47 -3.66 12.52 -15.62
CA ALA A 47 -3.71 13.29 -16.85
C ALA A 47 -2.42 14.12 -17.07
N GLU A 48 -1.95 14.83 -16.05
CA GLU A 48 -0.73 15.65 -16.13
C GLU A 48 0.54 14.81 -16.39
N ASN A 49 0.55 13.55 -15.92
CA ASN A 49 1.66 12.62 -16.15
C ASN A 49 1.48 11.76 -17.41
N ASN A 50 0.40 11.93 -18.17
CA ASN A 50 0.08 11.15 -19.38
C ASN A 50 0.10 9.62 -19.15
N ILE A 51 -0.34 9.15 -17.98
CA ILE A 51 -0.29 7.72 -17.64
C ILE A 51 -1.44 6.97 -18.30
N ASN A 52 -1.12 6.05 -19.22
CA ASN A 52 -2.13 5.18 -19.83
C ASN A 52 -2.34 3.88 -19.03
N THR A 53 -1.28 3.11 -18.80
CA THR A 53 -1.32 1.87 -18.03
C THR A 53 -0.25 1.92 -16.95
N GLY A 54 -0.67 2.05 -15.69
CA GLY A 54 0.22 2.44 -14.62
C GLY A 54 -0.33 2.21 -13.22
N ASN A 55 0.41 2.67 -12.22
CA ASN A 55 -0.03 2.66 -10.84
C ASN A 55 -0.06 4.08 -10.32
N VAL A 56 -1.06 4.38 -9.48
CA VAL A 56 -1.06 5.55 -8.63
C VAL A 56 -0.76 5.10 -7.21
N TYR A 57 0.41 5.48 -6.71
CA TYR A 57 0.74 5.37 -5.30
C TYR A 57 0.20 6.59 -4.56
N LEU A 58 -0.37 6.38 -3.37
CA LEU A 58 -0.77 7.46 -2.49
C LEU A 58 -0.60 7.07 -1.02
N GLN A 59 -0.23 8.05 -0.19
CA GLN A 59 -0.13 7.93 1.25
C GLN A 59 -0.69 9.17 1.93
N VAL A 60 -1.23 8.98 3.13
CA VAL A 60 -1.59 10.08 4.03
C VAL A 60 -0.84 9.87 5.34
N THR A 61 -0.16 10.91 5.82
CA THR A 61 0.45 10.92 7.16
C THR A 61 -0.34 11.84 8.08
N ARG A 62 -0.14 11.73 9.40
CA ARG A 62 -0.85 12.56 10.38
C ARG A 62 -0.47 14.05 10.30
N GLY A 63 0.59 14.38 9.58
CA GLY A 63 1.10 15.74 9.50
C GLY A 63 2.32 15.98 10.38
N VAL A 64 2.62 17.26 10.58
CA VAL A 64 3.84 17.71 11.27
C VAL A 64 3.50 18.07 12.70
N GLN A 65 4.17 17.42 13.65
CA GLN A 65 4.10 17.75 15.07
C GLN A 65 5.47 18.25 15.56
N ASN A 66 5.47 19.41 16.21
CA ASN A 66 6.67 20.01 16.80
C ASN A 66 6.35 20.50 18.24
N PRO A 67 7.07 20.05 19.27
CA PRO A 67 8.19 19.10 19.22
C PRO A 67 7.77 17.68 18.83
N ARG A 68 8.72 16.86 18.37
CA ARG A 68 8.50 15.45 18.08
C ARG A 68 8.00 14.74 19.33
N ASN A 69 6.82 14.13 19.24
CA ASN A 69 6.21 13.36 20.33
C ASN A 69 5.47 12.14 19.74
N HIS A 70 5.27 11.10 20.56
CA HIS A 70 4.46 9.94 20.21
C HIS A 70 2.98 10.15 20.55
N VAL A 71 2.67 11.11 21.43
CA VAL A 71 1.29 11.47 21.82
C VAL A 71 0.66 12.31 20.72
N ILE A 72 -0.54 11.90 20.28
CA ILE A 72 -1.39 12.70 19.41
C ILE A 72 -1.88 13.91 20.23
N PRO A 73 -1.68 15.15 19.78
CA PRO A 73 -2.09 16.33 20.53
C PRO A 73 -3.62 16.46 20.54
N ASP A 74 -4.20 16.68 21.72
CA ASP A 74 -5.64 16.95 21.89
C ASP A 74 -5.98 18.41 21.56
N ASP A 75 -5.04 19.32 21.83
CA ASP A 75 -5.28 20.77 21.84
C ASP A 75 -5.29 21.40 20.44
N PHE A 76 -4.71 20.72 19.45
CA PHE A 76 -4.69 21.15 18.06
C PHE A 76 -4.73 19.93 17.13
N PRO A 77 -5.75 19.79 16.28
CA PRO A 77 -5.80 18.69 15.33
C PRO A 77 -4.67 18.86 14.31
N LEU A 78 -3.85 17.82 14.15
CA LEU A 78 -2.82 17.81 13.11
C LEU A 78 -3.48 17.71 11.73
N GLU A 79 -2.96 18.46 10.76
CA GLU A 79 -3.42 18.42 9.38
C GLU A 79 -2.77 17.25 8.62
N GLY A 80 -3.60 16.35 8.10
CA GLY A 80 -3.12 15.18 7.36
C GLY A 80 -2.39 15.59 6.08
N VAL A 81 -1.22 15.00 5.80
CA VAL A 81 -0.44 15.30 4.59
C VAL A 81 -0.61 14.17 3.58
N LEU A 82 -1.24 14.48 2.44
CA LEU A 82 -1.34 13.59 1.29
C LEU A 82 -0.08 13.71 0.42
N THR A 83 0.46 12.58 -0.02
CA THR A 83 1.47 12.52 -1.09
C THR A 83 1.07 11.42 -2.06
N ALA A 84 1.11 11.74 -3.36
CA ALA A 84 0.76 10.81 -4.42
C ALA A 84 1.72 10.90 -5.59
N ALA A 85 1.90 9.79 -6.30
CA ALA A 85 2.71 9.71 -7.51
C ALA A 85 2.07 8.71 -8.49
N ALA A 86 2.00 9.10 -9.76
CA ALA A 86 1.58 8.23 -10.84
C ALA A 86 2.80 7.75 -11.62
N ARG A 87 2.82 6.46 -11.99
CA ARG A 87 3.92 5.87 -12.75
C ARG A 87 3.39 4.90 -13.79
N GLU A 88 3.95 4.95 -14.99
CA GLU A 88 3.69 3.95 -16.01
C GLU A 88 4.31 2.61 -15.60
N VAL A 89 3.49 1.56 -15.65
CA VAL A 89 3.85 0.21 -15.23
C VAL A 89 3.11 -0.74 -16.16
N PRO A 90 3.79 -1.43 -17.10
CA PRO A 90 3.13 -2.41 -17.96
C PRO A 90 2.67 -3.62 -17.16
N ARG A 91 1.77 -4.43 -17.74
CA ARG A 91 1.42 -5.73 -17.16
C ARG A 91 2.61 -6.68 -17.35
N ASN A 92 2.90 -7.49 -16.33
CA ASN A 92 3.91 -8.55 -16.47
C ASN A 92 3.26 -9.83 -17.00
N GLU A 93 2.89 -9.82 -18.28
CA GLU A 93 2.15 -10.93 -18.90
C GLU A 93 2.96 -12.23 -18.91
N ARG A 94 4.29 -12.11 -19.09
CA ARG A 94 5.22 -13.23 -19.02
C ARG A 94 5.14 -13.96 -17.68
N GLN A 95 5.14 -13.21 -16.58
CA GLN A 95 5.06 -13.76 -15.23
C GLN A 95 3.73 -14.48 -14.96
N PHE A 96 2.63 -14.09 -15.61
CA PHE A 96 1.35 -14.79 -15.46
C PHE A 96 1.37 -16.20 -16.06
N VAL A 97 2.23 -16.44 -17.06
CA VAL A 97 2.37 -17.73 -17.74
C VAL A 97 3.47 -18.56 -17.10
N GLU A 98 4.63 -17.96 -16.84
CA GLU A 98 5.81 -18.66 -16.30
C GLU A 98 5.72 -18.88 -14.79
N GLY A 99 4.88 -18.13 -14.09
CA GLY A 99 4.79 -18.16 -12.62
C GLY A 99 5.99 -17.52 -11.95
N GLY A 100 6.25 -17.94 -10.71
CA GLY A 100 7.41 -17.47 -9.94
C GLY A 100 7.69 -18.40 -8.76
N THR A 101 8.91 -18.35 -8.26
CA THR A 101 9.34 -19.08 -7.06
C THR A 101 9.09 -18.25 -5.82
N ALA A 102 8.80 -18.91 -4.69
CA ALA A 102 8.68 -18.26 -3.40
C ALA A 102 9.52 -18.99 -2.35
N ILE A 103 10.03 -18.24 -1.38
CA ILE A 103 10.58 -18.80 -0.14
C ILE A 103 9.53 -18.75 0.96
N THR A 104 9.76 -19.46 2.06
CA THR A 104 9.00 -19.30 3.29
C THR A 104 9.84 -18.57 4.33
N GLU A 105 9.23 -17.66 5.07
CA GLU A 105 9.89 -16.89 6.13
C GLU A 105 8.97 -16.69 7.33
N GLU A 106 9.54 -16.61 8.52
CA GLU A 106 8.78 -16.34 9.73
C GLU A 106 8.19 -14.91 9.71
N ASP A 107 6.91 -14.78 10.05
CA ASP A 107 6.17 -13.51 10.11
C ASP A 107 6.49 -12.73 11.39
N VAL A 108 7.59 -11.99 11.35
CA VAL A 108 8.04 -11.08 12.42
C VAL A 108 7.36 -9.70 12.39
N ARG A 109 6.31 -9.51 11.57
CA ARG A 109 5.57 -8.24 11.51
C ARG A 109 4.68 -8.06 12.74
N TRP A 110 4.29 -6.82 12.98
CA TRP A 110 3.35 -6.46 14.05
C TRP A 110 1.97 -7.15 13.90
N LEU A 111 1.13 -7.06 14.92
CA LEU A 111 -0.16 -7.75 14.97
C LEU A 111 -1.34 -6.95 14.37
N ARG A 112 -1.07 -5.83 13.70
CA ARG A 112 -2.08 -4.98 13.04
C ARG A 112 -1.90 -4.91 11.52
N CYS A 113 -1.61 -6.05 10.89
CA CYS A 113 -1.48 -6.17 9.43
C CYS A 113 -2.79 -5.86 8.67
N ASP A 114 -3.92 -5.77 9.37
CA ASP A 114 -5.21 -5.29 8.83
C ASP A 114 -5.20 -3.79 8.50
N ILE A 115 -4.19 -3.05 8.94
CA ILE A 115 -3.97 -1.63 8.63
C ILE A 115 -2.90 -1.53 7.55
N LYS A 116 -3.25 -0.98 6.37
CA LYS A 116 -2.27 -0.71 5.31
C LYS A 116 -1.44 0.54 5.62
N SER A 117 -0.58 0.43 6.62
CA SER A 117 0.26 1.52 7.13
C SER A 117 1.61 1.65 6.42
N LEU A 118 2.39 2.66 6.80
CA LEU A 118 3.77 2.87 6.34
C LEU A 118 4.81 2.09 7.17
N ASN A 119 4.40 1.34 8.19
CA ASN A 119 5.30 0.50 9.01
C ASN A 119 5.68 -0.79 8.25
N LEU A 120 6.51 -0.67 7.21
CA LEU A 120 6.79 -1.74 6.24
C LEU A 120 8.12 -2.45 6.44
N LEU A 121 8.86 -2.17 7.52
CA LEU A 121 10.21 -2.72 7.71
C LEU A 121 10.22 -4.26 7.67
N GLY A 122 9.28 -4.92 8.34
CA GLY A 122 9.17 -6.39 8.31
C GLY A 122 8.89 -6.94 6.90
N ASN A 123 8.00 -6.29 6.15
CA ASN A 123 7.71 -6.62 4.75
C ASN A 123 8.97 -6.49 3.88
N ILE A 124 9.71 -5.39 4.04
CA ILE A 124 10.94 -5.10 3.27
C ILE A 124 12.00 -6.16 3.53
N LEU A 125 12.23 -6.54 4.80
CA LEU A 125 13.22 -7.56 5.15
C LEU A 125 12.87 -8.92 4.54
N ALA A 126 11.60 -9.34 4.60
CA ALA A 126 11.14 -10.57 3.99
C ALA A 126 11.29 -10.56 2.45
N LYS A 127 10.87 -9.47 1.79
CA LYS A 127 11.03 -9.32 0.34
C LYS A 127 12.50 -9.35 -0.08
N ASN A 128 13.37 -8.73 0.70
CA ASN A 128 14.80 -8.70 0.43
C ASN A 128 15.44 -10.09 0.58
N LYS A 129 15.04 -10.90 1.57
CA LYS A 129 15.47 -12.30 1.68
C LYS A 129 15.03 -13.14 0.47
N ALA A 130 13.78 -12.98 0.02
CA ALA A 130 13.30 -13.64 -1.20
C ALA A 130 14.15 -13.24 -2.41
N HIS A 131 14.40 -11.94 -2.57
CA HIS A 131 15.23 -11.42 -3.66
C HIS A 131 16.66 -11.99 -3.64
N GLN A 132 17.31 -12.07 -2.47
CA GLN A 132 18.65 -12.67 -2.32
C GLN A 132 18.70 -14.15 -2.71
N GLN A 133 17.57 -14.85 -2.66
CA GLN A 133 17.43 -16.25 -3.05
C GLN A 133 16.83 -16.42 -4.46
N ASN A 134 16.78 -15.35 -5.26
CA ASN A 134 16.16 -15.32 -6.60
C ASN A 134 14.69 -15.78 -6.60
N ALA A 135 13.99 -15.59 -5.48
CA ALA A 135 12.57 -15.82 -5.38
C ALA A 135 11.79 -14.53 -5.67
N LEU A 136 10.64 -14.71 -6.30
CA LEU A 136 9.71 -13.63 -6.58
C LEU A 136 9.15 -13.05 -5.28
N GLU A 137 8.86 -13.88 -4.30
CA GLU A 137 8.13 -13.49 -3.09
C GLU A 137 8.52 -14.34 -1.87
N ALA A 138 8.30 -13.81 -0.67
CA ALA A 138 8.34 -14.55 0.59
C ALA A 138 6.90 -14.81 1.05
N ILE A 139 6.52 -16.08 1.20
CA ILE A 139 5.30 -16.52 1.88
C ILE A 139 5.60 -16.53 3.38
N LEU A 140 4.82 -15.79 4.14
CA LEU A 140 5.00 -15.63 5.58
C LEU A 140 4.17 -16.63 6.36
N HIS A 141 4.71 -17.07 7.49
CA HIS A 141 4.00 -17.95 8.42
C HIS A 141 4.27 -17.57 9.88
N ARG A 142 3.31 -17.83 10.76
CA ARG A 142 3.46 -17.68 12.21
C ARG A 142 3.22 -19.04 12.87
N GLY A 143 4.29 -19.62 13.42
CA GLY A 143 4.29 -21.04 13.78
C GLY A 143 3.99 -21.89 12.55
N GLU A 144 2.98 -22.75 12.64
CA GLU A 144 2.58 -23.66 11.56
C GLU A 144 1.56 -23.05 10.58
N GLN A 145 1.07 -21.83 10.84
CA GLN A 145 0.01 -21.21 10.05
C GLN A 145 0.58 -20.19 9.05
N VAL A 146 0.28 -20.40 7.77
CA VAL A 146 0.52 -19.41 6.71
C VAL A 146 -0.37 -18.19 6.94
N THR A 147 0.20 -17.00 6.78
CA THR A 147 -0.54 -15.72 6.90
C THR A 147 -0.79 -15.10 5.52
N GLU A 148 0.23 -14.47 4.96
CA GLU A 148 0.22 -13.83 3.63
C GLU A 148 1.67 -13.70 3.12
N CYS A 149 1.90 -13.02 2.00
CA CYS A 149 3.25 -12.76 1.51
C CYS A 149 3.78 -11.40 1.98
N SER A 150 5.03 -11.08 1.66
CA SER A 150 5.59 -9.77 2.03
C SER A 150 4.84 -8.58 1.41
N ALA A 151 4.28 -8.73 0.19
CA ALA A 151 3.54 -7.68 -0.51
C ALA A 151 2.29 -8.18 -1.28
N SER A 152 1.82 -9.39 -1.02
CA SER A 152 0.63 -9.97 -1.67
C SER A 152 -0.11 -10.93 -0.73
N ASN A 153 -1.32 -11.35 -1.10
CA ASN A 153 -1.98 -12.48 -0.45
C ASN A 153 -1.52 -13.82 -1.06
N VAL A 154 -1.89 -14.93 -0.42
CA VAL A 154 -1.59 -16.31 -0.85
C VAL A 154 -2.86 -17.14 -0.84
N SER A 155 -3.01 -18.01 -1.83
CA SER A 155 -4.14 -18.95 -1.98
C SER A 155 -3.61 -20.32 -2.43
N ILE A 156 -4.31 -21.39 -2.05
CA ILE A 156 -4.02 -22.79 -2.44
C ILE A 156 -5.23 -23.42 -3.13
N ILE A 157 -5.01 -24.46 -3.95
CA ILE A 157 -6.03 -25.26 -4.64
C ILE A 157 -5.97 -26.69 -4.14
#